data_AF-A0A356E5E9-F1
#
_entry.id   AF-A0A356E5E9-F1
#
_cell.length_a   1.000
_cell.length_b   1.000
_cell.length_c   1.000
_cell.angle_alpha   90.00
_cell.angle_beta   90.00
_cell.angle_gamma   90.00
#
_symmetry.space_group_name_H-M   'P 1'
#
loop_
_entity.id
_entity.type
_entity.pdbx_description
1 polymer ?
#
loop_
_entity_poly.entity_id
_entity_poly.type
_entity_poly.pdbx_seq_one_letter_code
_entity_poly.pdbx_strand_id
1 'polypeptide(L)'
;MEIPYAFFHLGYFIQFDKEDKMLFSILSFLVIVISIWTFAWWKTKYINKKNAEGYFLSGRSLGAVVIAGTMLMANLSTEQIVGQNGLAYAVSMEVMAWEVIACFSVLTLALVFLPNYLKHGVSTITEFLAIRFDNQFRQVVSFFIQTSYAFVLLPTILYSGSLVFNQLFGVSELLGISQYQGVMLVAAVIGLVGLAYLLIGGMGISAVSDAIYGVGLLVGGLSIPIIGLYVLGDGSIGTGLGKVITTAPEKLNAIGAINSTAVPWPTLMLGLFFNTLFYWNTNQFIVQKTMAGKSLAEGQKGVI
;
A
#
# COMPACT_ATOMS: atom_id res chain seq x y z
N MET A 1 -26.56 -8.52 20.47
CA MET A 1 -27.36 -8.58 19.23
C MET A 1 -26.44 -9.19 18.20
N GLU A 2 -26.60 -10.50 17.98
CA GLU A 2 -25.73 -11.34 17.17
C GLU A 2 -25.83 -10.92 15.70
N ILE A 3 -24.69 -10.68 15.06
CA ILE A 3 -24.60 -10.43 13.62
C ILE A 3 -24.86 -11.78 12.95
N PRO A 4 -25.93 -11.96 12.15
CA PRO A 4 -26.22 -13.26 11.57
C PRO A 4 -25.17 -13.62 10.52
N TYR A 5 -24.73 -14.86 10.59
CA TYR A 5 -23.81 -15.62 9.74
C TYR A 5 -24.23 -15.72 8.24
N ALA A 6 -24.66 -14.63 7.61
CA ALA A 6 -25.27 -14.66 6.28
C ALA A 6 -24.28 -14.79 5.11
N PHE A 7 -22.97 -14.70 5.33
CA PHE A 7 -21.96 -14.81 4.25
C PHE A 7 -21.41 -16.22 3.99
N PHE A 8 -21.80 -17.21 4.80
CA PHE A 8 -21.29 -18.59 4.68
C PHE A 8 -22.21 -19.57 3.96
N HIS A 9 -23.33 -19.12 3.37
CA HIS A 9 -24.28 -20.03 2.69
C HIS A 9 -23.89 -20.45 1.26
N LEU A 10 -22.73 -20.02 0.74
CA LEU A 10 -22.09 -20.64 -0.42
C LEU A 10 -21.17 -21.84 -0.07
N GLY A 11 -21.00 -22.14 1.23
CA GLY A 11 -20.21 -23.26 1.74
C GLY A 11 -21.02 -24.53 2.00
N TYR A 12 -21.91 -24.94 1.09
CA TYR A 12 -22.70 -26.18 1.27
C TYR A 12 -21.94 -27.49 0.96
N PHE A 13 -20.62 -27.40 0.75
CA PHE A 13 -19.75 -28.57 0.72
C PHE A 13 -18.51 -28.26 1.57
N ILE A 14 -18.42 -28.94 2.72
CA ILE A 14 -17.29 -28.97 3.68
C ILE A 14 -17.38 -27.92 4.81
N GLN A 15 -17.95 -28.33 5.94
CA GLN A 15 -17.81 -27.69 7.24
C GLN A 15 -16.38 -27.94 7.74
N PHE A 16 -15.47 -27.01 7.46
CA PHE A 16 -14.12 -27.05 8.02
C PHE A 16 -14.14 -26.69 9.52
N ASP A 17 -13.40 -27.43 10.34
CA ASP A 17 -13.12 -27.04 11.72
C ASP A 17 -12.29 -25.73 11.74
N LYS A 18 -12.23 -25.02 12.88
CA LYS A 18 -11.47 -23.76 13.00
C LYS A 18 -10.01 -23.96 12.60
N GLU A 19 -9.41 -25.09 12.98
CA GLU A 19 -8.05 -25.47 12.60
C GLU A 19 -7.92 -25.70 11.10
N ASP A 20 -8.88 -26.38 10.47
CA ASP A 20 -8.88 -26.62 9.03
C ASP A 20 -9.04 -25.33 8.22
N LYS A 21 -9.88 -24.39 8.67
CA LYS A 21 -10.04 -23.07 8.03
C LYS A 21 -8.76 -22.27 8.09
N MET A 22 -8.06 -22.32 9.22
CA MET A 22 -6.80 -21.63 9.43
C MET A 22 -5.68 -22.25 8.58
N LEU A 23 -5.57 -23.58 8.58
CA LEU A 23 -4.61 -24.30 7.74
C LEU A 23 -4.87 -24.02 6.26
N PHE A 24 -6.13 -24.08 5.81
CA PHE A 24 -6.51 -23.72 4.45
C PHE A 24 -6.08 -22.29 4.11
N SER A 25 -6.32 -21.32 5.00
CA SER A 25 -5.95 -19.92 4.79
C SER A 25 -4.44 -19.73 4.67
N ILE A 26 -3.65 -20.37 5.54
CA ILE A 26 -2.18 -20.31 5.50
C ILE A 26 -1.67 -20.95 4.21
N LEU A 27 -2.16 -22.13 3.85
CA LEU A 27 -1.75 -22.83 2.63
C LEU A 27 -2.13 -22.05 1.38
N SER A 28 -3.36 -21.52 1.30
CA SER A 28 -3.79 -20.70 0.17
C SER A 28 -2.93 -19.44 0.04
N PHE A 29 -2.61 -18.80 1.17
CA PHE A 29 -1.75 -17.62 1.20
C PHE A 29 -0.35 -17.95 0.67
N LEU A 30 0.27 -19.02 1.17
CA LEU A 30 1.61 -19.45 0.72
C LEU A 30 1.62 -19.81 -0.75
N VAL A 31 0.60 -20.53 -1.24
CA VAL A 31 0.47 -20.88 -2.66
C VAL A 31 0.37 -19.62 -3.52
N ILE A 32 -0.45 -18.64 -3.14
CA ILE A 32 -0.58 -17.37 -3.87
C ILE A 32 0.76 -16.61 -3.89
N VAL A 33 1.39 -16.45 -2.72
CA VAL A 33 2.66 -15.71 -2.60
C VAL A 33 3.78 -16.37 -3.40
N ILE A 34 3.95 -17.69 -3.28
CA ILE A 34 4.97 -18.44 -4.01
C ILE A 34 4.69 -18.39 -5.52
N SER A 35 3.42 -18.50 -5.94
CA SER A 35 3.04 -18.45 -7.35
C SER A 35 3.35 -17.08 -7.97
N ILE A 36 2.97 -16.00 -7.28
CA ILE A 36 3.23 -14.62 -7.73
C ILE A 36 4.74 -14.34 -7.75
N TRP A 37 5.47 -14.74 -6.69
CA TRP A 37 6.92 -14.60 -6.66
C TRP A 37 7.59 -15.36 -7.80
N THR A 38 7.19 -16.61 -8.06
CA THR A 38 7.75 -17.43 -9.14
C THR A 38 7.47 -16.81 -10.50
N PHE A 39 6.26 -16.30 -10.72
CA PHE A 39 5.90 -15.59 -11.94
C PHE A 39 6.72 -14.31 -12.12
N ALA A 40 6.85 -13.50 -11.07
CA ALA A 40 7.62 -12.26 -11.09
C ALA A 40 9.12 -12.52 -11.31
N TRP A 41 9.66 -13.58 -10.68
CA TRP A 41 11.01 -14.05 -10.92
C TRP A 41 11.21 -14.46 -12.38
N TRP A 42 10.29 -15.28 -12.92
CA TRP A 42 10.36 -15.71 -14.33
C TRP A 42 10.31 -14.53 -15.30
N LYS A 43 9.50 -13.50 -15.00
CA LYS A 43 9.41 -12.26 -15.78
C LYS A 43 10.64 -11.37 -15.66
N THR A 44 11.47 -11.50 -14.63
CA THR A 44 12.61 -10.61 -14.39
C THR A 44 13.97 -11.32 -14.40
N LYS A 45 14.00 -12.63 -14.63
CA LYS A 45 15.23 -13.45 -14.60
C LYS A 45 16.30 -13.04 -15.61
N TYR A 46 15.92 -12.34 -16.68
CA TYR A 46 16.85 -11.86 -17.71
C TYR A 46 17.57 -10.55 -17.31
N ILE A 47 17.13 -9.90 -16.23
CA ILE A 47 17.71 -8.64 -15.75
C ILE A 47 19.00 -8.95 -14.99
N ASN A 48 20.11 -8.31 -15.38
CA ASN A 48 21.38 -8.49 -14.71
C ASN A 48 21.41 -7.74 -13.37
N LYS A 49 21.27 -8.47 -12.25
CA LYS A 49 21.20 -7.90 -10.90
C LYS A 49 22.58 -7.63 -10.26
N LYS A 50 23.68 -7.79 -11.00
CA LYS A 50 25.05 -7.58 -10.47
C LYS A 50 25.45 -6.11 -10.34
N ASN A 51 24.72 -5.20 -10.98
CA ASN A 51 24.96 -3.76 -10.89
C ASN A 51 23.78 -3.03 -10.23
N ALA A 52 24.02 -1.79 -9.80
CA ALA A 52 23.02 -0.99 -9.09
C ALA A 52 21.76 -0.75 -9.95
N GLU A 53 21.92 -0.52 -11.27
CA GLU A 53 20.80 -0.27 -12.18
C GLU A 53 19.87 -1.50 -12.31
N GLY A 54 20.43 -2.68 -12.49
CA GLY A 54 19.67 -3.92 -12.56
C GLY A 54 19.00 -4.28 -11.23
N TYR A 55 19.69 -4.05 -10.11
CA TYR A 55 19.17 -4.37 -8.78
C TYR A 55 18.10 -3.37 -8.30
N PHE A 56 18.36 -2.06 -8.41
CA PHE A 56 17.51 -1.01 -7.85
C PHE A 56 16.56 -0.35 -8.85
N LEU A 57 16.79 -0.47 -10.15
CA LEU A 57 15.93 0.11 -11.19
C LEU A 57 15.39 -0.93 -12.16
N SER A 58 15.55 -2.23 -11.86
CA SER A 58 15.09 -3.31 -12.73
C SER A 58 15.64 -3.19 -14.16
N GLY A 59 16.86 -2.64 -14.34
CA GLY A 59 17.42 -2.38 -15.66
C GLY A 59 16.59 -1.43 -16.52
N ARG A 60 15.79 -0.56 -15.88
CA ARG A 60 14.83 0.36 -16.51
C ARG A 60 13.92 -0.38 -17.50
N SER A 61 13.36 -1.51 -17.11
CA SER A 61 12.56 -2.35 -18.01
C SER A 61 11.05 -2.32 -17.74
N LEU A 62 10.59 -1.55 -16.74
CA LEU A 62 9.19 -1.59 -16.34
C LEU A 62 8.28 -0.93 -17.37
N GLY A 63 7.13 -1.56 -17.65
CA GLY A 63 6.06 -0.97 -18.44
C GLY A 63 5.04 -0.25 -17.56
N ALA A 64 4.23 0.62 -18.17
CA ALA A 64 3.26 1.48 -17.48
C ALA A 64 2.34 0.73 -16.51
N VAL A 65 1.79 -0.42 -16.91
CA VAL A 65 0.88 -1.23 -16.07
C VAL A 65 1.57 -1.71 -14.78
N VAL A 66 2.84 -2.13 -14.88
CA VAL A 66 3.59 -2.57 -13.71
C VAL A 66 3.85 -1.39 -12.79
N ILE A 67 4.24 -0.23 -13.36
CA ILE A 67 4.46 1.01 -12.62
C ILE A 67 3.19 1.45 -11.87
N ALA A 68 2.05 1.50 -12.55
CA ALA A 68 0.77 1.85 -11.95
C ALA A 68 0.41 0.92 -10.80
N GLY A 69 0.50 -0.40 -11.02
CA GLY A 69 0.19 -1.38 -9.99
C GLY A 69 1.13 -1.31 -8.79
N THR A 70 2.43 -1.11 -9.01
CA THR A 70 3.40 -0.99 -7.90
C THR A 70 3.31 0.35 -7.16
N MET A 71 2.91 1.43 -7.83
CA MET A 71 2.60 2.71 -7.18
C MET A 71 1.32 2.63 -6.35
N LEU A 72 0.30 1.95 -6.88
CA LEU A 72 -0.93 1.71 -6.17
C LEU A 72 -0.70 0.88 -4.90
N MET A 73 0.08 -0.20 -4.98
CA MET A 73 0.49 -0.97 -3.80
C MET A 73 1.33 -0.16 -2.81
N ALA A 74 2.13 0.81 -3.29
CA ALA A 74 2.90 1.67 -2.41
C ALA A 74 2.02 2.58 -1.56
N ASN A 75 0.85 2.96 -2.08
CA ASN A 75 -0.14 3.78 -1.38
C ASN A 75 -1.12 2.92 -0.56
N LEU A 76 -1.60 1.79 -1.09
CA LEU A 76 -2.52 0.87 -0.40
C LEU A 76 -1.78 -0.09 0.54
N SER A 77 -1.15 0.47 1.58
CA SER A 77 -0.53 -0.33 2.64
C SER A 77 -1.52 -0.70 3.75
N THR A 78 -1.09 -1.54 4.69
CA THR A 78 -1.89 -1.92 5.87
C THR A 78 -2.25 -0.72 6.75
N GLU A 79 -1.42 0.33 6.76
CA GLU A 79 -1.73 1.61 7.42
C GLU A 79 -2.96 2.27 6.80
N GLN A 80 -3.11 2.26 5.47
CA GLN A 80 -4.19 2.93 4.77
C GLN A 80 -5.46 2.09 4.85
N ILE A 81 -5.35 0.78 4.62
CA ILE A 81 -6.52 -0.12 4.65
C ILE A 81 -7.12 -0.27 6.06
N VAL A 82 -6.30 -0.27 7.11
CA VAL A 82 -6.80 -0.42 8.49
C VAL A 82 -6.92 0.93 9.19
N GLY A 83 -5.88 1.75 9.13
CA GLY A 83 -5.81 3.02 9.85
C GLY A 83 -6.75 4.09 9.29
N GLN A 84 -6.66 4.39 7.99
CA GLN A 84 -7.50 5.44 7.38
C GLN A 84 -8.98 5.05 7.36
N ASN A 85 -9.30 3.78 7.10
CA ASN A 85 -10.69 3.30 7.21
C ASN A 85 -11.21 3.38 8.65
N GLY A 86 -10.39 3.06 9.66
CA GLY A 86 -10.73 3.24 11.06
C GLY A 86 -10.98 4.70 11.43
N LEU A 87 -10.15 5.62 10.90
CA LEU A 87 -10.31 7.05 11.09
C LEU A 87 -11.58 7.58 10.42
N ALA A 88 -11.89 7.14 9.20
CA ALA A 88 -13.11 7.50 8.48
C ALA A 88 -14.37 6.98 9.21
N TYR A 89 -14.30 5.76 9.76
CA TYR A 89 -15.36 5.23 10.61
C TYR A 89 -15.56 6.07 11.88
N ALA A 90 -14.47 6.45 12.55
CA ALA A 90 -14.53 7.26 13.78
C ALA A 90 -15.06 8.67 13.52
N VAL A 91 -14.60 9.33 12.46
CA VAL A 91 -14.93 10.73 12.14
C VAL A 91 -15.96 10.81 11.02
N SER A 92 -15.51 10.90 9.76
CA SER A 92 -16.37 11.00 8.57
C SER A 92 -15.55 10.73 7.30
N MET A 93 -16.18 10.85 6.13
CA MET A 93 -15.56 10.76 4.82
C MET A 93 -14.52 11.87 4.54
N GLU A 94 -14.35 12.86 5.42
CA GLU A 94 -13.33 13.91 5.28
C GLU A 94 -11.90 13.39 5.12
N VAL A 95 -11.63 12.17 5.58
CA VAL A 95 -10.35 11.47 5.43
C VAL A 95 -9.99 11.25 3.95
N MET A 96 -10.98 11.22 3.04
CA MET A 96 -10.74 11.09 1.59
C MET A 96 -9.88 12.24 1.01
N ALA A 97 -9.78 13.36 1.73
CA ALA A 97 -8.94 14.48 1.37
C ALA A 97 -7.48 14.08 1.08
N TRP A 98 -6.92 13.10 1.79
CA TRP A 98 -5.57 12.59 1.56
C TRP A 98 -5.39 12.10 0.12
N GLU A 99 -6.37 11.38 -0.41
CA GLU A 99 -6.32 10.81 -1.75
C GLU A 99 -6.72 11.82 -2.83
N VAL A 100 -7.74 12.66 -2.57
CA VAL A 100 -8.19 13.66 -3.54
C VAL A 100 -7.10 14.70 -3.82
N ILE A 101 -6.40 15.17 -2.79
CA ILE A 101 -5.31 16.14 -2.94
C ILE A 101 -4.06 15.47 -3.54
N ALA A 102 -3.82 14.19 -3.22
CA ALA A 102 -2.74 13.41 -3.82
C ALA A 102 -2.82 13.33 -5.35
N CYS A 103 -4.02 13.31 -5.96
CA CYS A 103 -4.18 13.31 -7.41
C CYS A 103 -3.40 14.44 -8.10
N PHE A 104 -3.40 15.65 -7.53
CA PHE A 104 -2.61 16.77 -8.05
C PHE A 104 -1.11 16.46 -7.98
N SER A 105 -0.64 15.94 -6.85
CA SER A 105 0.76 15.61 -6.60
C SER A 105 1.27 14.47 -7.49
N VAL A 106 0.41 13.51 -7.82
CA VAL A 106 0.70 12.44 -8.79
C VAL A 106 0.86 13.01 -10.21
N LEU A 107 0.00 13.95 -10.62
CA LEU A 107 0.16 14.63 -11.91
C LEU A 107 1.44 15.46 -11.98
N THR A 108 1.82 16.17 -10.90
CA THR A 108 3.10 16.88 -10.88
C THR A 108 4.28 15.91 -10.96
N LEU A 109 4.17 14.71 -10.38
CA LEU A 109 5.20 13.69 -10.50
C LEU A 109 5.39 13.30 -11.97
N ALA A 110 4.31 12.99 -12.68
CA ALA A 110 4.37 12.60 -14.10
C ALA A 110 4.91 13.72 -15.00
N LEU A 111 4.42 14.94 -14.81
CA LEU A 111 4.61 16.02 -15.79
C LEU A 111 5.83 16.89 -15.49
N VAL A 112 6.26 16.98 -14.23
CA VAL A 112 7.33 17.90 -13.80
C VAL A 112 8.53 17.14 -13.24
N PHE A 113 8.33 16.33 -12.21
CA PHE A 113 9.46 15.73 -11.49
C PHE A 113 10.11 14.58 -12.25
N LEU A 114 9.31 13.65 -12.79
CA LEU A 114 9.82 12.49 -13.51
C LEU A 114 10.67 12.86 -14.75
N PRO A 115 10.26 13.79 -15.63
CA PRO A 115 11.12 14.25 -16.73
C PRO A 115 12.45 14.82 -16.23
N ASN A 116 12.43 15.58 -15.14
CA ASN A 116 13.64 16.17 -14.57
C ASN A 116 14.57 15.10 -13.99
N TYR A 117 14.06 14.11 -13.26
CA TYR A 117 14.85 13.02 -12.71
C TYR A 117 15.48 12.17 -13.82
N LEU A 118 14.70 11.79 -14.83
CA LEU A 118 15.20 10.99 -15.95
C LEU A 118 16.21 11.76 -16.80
N LYS A 119 16.03 13.07 -17.01
CA LYS A 119 16.99 13.91 -17.74
C LYS A 119 18.37 13.94 -17.09
N HIS A 120 18.43 13.91 -15.75
CA HIS A 120 19.69 13.89 -15.01
C HIS A 120 20.25 12.47 -14.81
N GLY A 121 19.54 11.43 -15.23
CA GLY A 121 19.99 10.04 -15.14
C GLY A 121 20.12 9.51 -13.71
N VAL A 122 19.53 10.18 -12.71
CA VAL A 122 19.67 9.81 -11.30
C VAL A 122 18.96 8.49 -11.00
N SER A 123 19.46 7.80 -9.97
CA SER A 123 18.83 6.60 -9.40
C SER A 123 18.15 6.90 -8.06
N THR A 124 18.52 8.01 -7.42
CA THR A 124 17.96 8.44 -6.15
C THR A 124 17.61 9.93 -6.15
N ILE A 125 16.62 10.29 -5.35
CA ILE A 125 16.20 11.69 -5.18
C ILE A 125 17.31 12.49 -4.49
N THR A 126 18.04 11.87 -3.58
CA THR A 126 19.16 12.53 -2.87
C THR A 126 20.36 12.77 -3.80
N GLU A 127 20.58 11.92 -4.80
CA GLU A 127 21.53 12.19 -5.89
C GLU A 127 21.12 13.40 -6.73
N PHE A 128 19.83 13.55 -7.06
CA PHE A 128 19.34 14.77 -7.72
C PHE A 128 19.60 16.02 -6.88
N LEU A 129 19.41 15.94 -5.56
CA LEU A 129 19.72 17.03 -4.65
C LEU A 129 21.23 17.36 -4.60
N ALA A 130 22.11 16.37 -4.71
CA ALA A 130 23.56 16.64 -4.82
C ALA A 130 23.93 17.39 -6.09
N ILE A 131 23.29 17.07 -7.23
CA ILE A 131 23.51 17.79 -8.49
C ILE A 131 23.01 19.24 -8.37
N ARG A 132 21.88 19.45 -7.70
CA ARG A 132 21.25 20.77 -7.58
C ARG A 132 21.94 21.68 -6.55
N PHE A 133 22.43 21.10 -5.46
CA PHE A 133 23.02 21.81 -4.33
C PHE A 133 24.48 21.36 -4.15
N ASP A 134 24.74 20.40 -3.26
CA ASP A 134 26.05 19.81 -3.05
C ASP A 134 25.94 18.45 -2.33
N ASN A 135 27.10 17.78 -2.17
CA ASN A 135 27.17 16.49 -1.49
C ASN A 135 26.88 16.54 0.01
N GLN A 136 27.13 17.67 0.68
CA GLN A 136 26.86 17.82 2.11
C GLN A 136 25.35 17.86 2.34
N PHE A 137 24.63 18.63 1.54
CA PHE A 137 23.18 18.68 1.53
C PHE A 137 22.56 17.30 1.27
N ARG A 138 23.09 16.56 0.28
CA ARG A 138 22.69 15.17 0.04
C ARG A 138 22.83 14.28 1.28
N GLN A 139 23.96 14.36 1.99
CA GLN A 139 24.20 13.53 3.17
C GLN A 139 23.23 13.85 4.30
N VAL A 140 23.01 15.14 4.57
CA VAL A 140 22.06 15.59 5.60
C VAL A 140 20.65 15.11 5.28
N VAL A 141 20.18 15.32 4.05
CA VAL A 141 18.83 14.89 3.64
C VAL A 141 18.70 13.36 3.66
N SER A 142 19.73 12.64 3.19
CA SER A 142 19.73 11.17 3.21
C SER A 142 19.64 10.63 4.64
N PHE A 143 20.35 11.26 5.58
CA PHE A 143 20.29 10.89 7.00
C PHE A 143 18.88 11.05 7.56
N PHE A 144 18.22 12.18 7.31
CA PHE A 144 16.84 12.40 7.78
C PHE A 144 15.87 11.41 7.15
N ILE A 145 15.91 11.20 5.83
CA ILE A 145 15.00 10.26 5.14
C ILE A 145 15.19 8.84 5.66
N GLN A 146 16.43 8.36 5.77
CA GLN A 146 16.73 7.00 6.23
C GLN A 146 16.32 6.81 7.70
N THR A 147 16.56 7.81 8.56
CA THR A 147 16.13 7.78 9.96
C THR A 147 14.60 7.73 10.06
N SER A 148 13.88 8.55 9.29
CA SER A 148 12.41 8.50 9.24
C SER A 148 11.90 7.15 8.77
N TYR A 149 12.54 6.52 7.77
CA TYR A 149 12.15 5.16 7.37
C TYR A 149 12.40 4.11 8.45
N ALA A 150 13.57 4.15 9.10
CA ALA A 150 13.96 3.17 10.10
C ALA A 150 13.09 3.23 11.37
N PHE A 151 12.72 4.44 11.81
CA PHE A 151 12.04 4.64 13.10
C PHE A 151 10.55 4.95 13.00
N VAL A 152 10.06 5.41 11.85
CA VAL A 152 8.64 5.78 11.68
C VAL A 152 7.95 4.86 10.69
N LEU A 153 8.42 4.80 9.45
CA LEU A 153 7.70 4.09 8.38
C LEU A 153 7.73 2.57 8.57
N LEU A 154 8.93 1.97 8.66
CA LEU A 154 9.08 0.52 8.73
C LEU A 154 8.43 -0.09 9.97
N PRO A 155 8.60 0.48 11.19
CA PRO A 155 7.92 -0.05 12.38
C PRO A 155 6.39 0.01 12.25
N THR A 156 5.84 1.10 11.70
CA THR A 156 4.39 1.26 11.53
C THR A 156 3.82 0.22 10.56
N ILE A 157 4.48 0.01 9.42
CA ILE A 157 4.06 -1.00 8.43
C ILE A 157 4.20 -2.41 9.00
N LEU A 158 5.34 -2.73 9.61
CA LEU A 158 5.56 -4.06 10.20
C LEU A 158 4.58 -4.35 11.32
N TYR A 159 4.32 -3.39 12.21
CA TYR A 159 3.36 -3.55 13.31
C TYR A 159 1.94 -3.74 12.79
N SER A 160 1.44 -2.83 11.94
CA SER A 160 0.08 -2.90 11.42
C SER A 160 -0.15 -4.15 10.59
N GLY A 161 0.80 -4.55 9.74
CA GLY A 161 0.73 -5.78 8.98
C GLY A 161 0.74 -7.02 9.87
N SER A 162 1.61 -7.05 10.88
CA SER A 162 1.71 -8.21 11.78
C SER A 162 0.49 -8.36 12.67
N LEU A 163 -0.16 -7.25 13.06
CA LEU A 163 -1.42 -7.27 13.77
C LEU A 163 -2.51 -7.95 12.94
N VAL A 164 -2.67 -7.56 11.67
CA VAL A 164 -3.66 -8.15 10.76
C VAL A 164 -3.36 -9.64 10.53
N PHE A 165 -2.11 -9.99 10.24
CA PHE A 165 -1.72 -11.39 10.02
C PHE A 165 -1.91 -12.27 11.25
N ASN A 166 -1.60 -11.74 12.44
CA ASN A 166 -1.83 -12.46 13.69
C ASN A 166 -3.33 -12.69 13.96
N GLN A 167 -4.19 -11.74 13.60
CA GLN A 167 -5.65 -11.89 13.69
C GLN A 167 -6.21 -12.85 12.63
N LEU A 168 -5.70 -12.79 11.41
CA LEU A 168 -6.19 -13.59 10.29
C LEU A 168 -5.79 -15.07 10.41
N PHE A 169 -4.54 -15.33 10.81
CA PHE A 169 -4.00 -16.68 10.95
C PHE A 169 -4.02 -17.20 12.38
N GLY A 170 -4.58 -16.46 13.34
CA GLY A 170 -4.73 -16.91 14.73
C GLY A 170 -3.41 -17.33 15.40
N VAL A 171 -2.27 -16.73 15.02
CA VAL A 171 -0.93 -17.21 15.43
C VAL A 171 -0.76 -17.21 16.95
N SER A 172 -1.27 -16.17 17.62
CA SER A 172 -1.24 -16.09 19.09
C SER A 172 -2.03 -17.22 19.75
N GLU A 173 -3.19 -17.57 19.20
CA GLU A 173 -4.05 -18.63 19.73
C GLU A 173 -3.43 -20.01 19.49
N LEU A 174 -2.89 -20.26 18.30
CA LEU A 174 -2.27 -21.52 17.92
C LEU A 174 -1.04 -21.84 18.78
N LEU A 175 -0.23 -20.82 19.10
CA LEU A 175 0.97 -20.98 19.92
C LEU A 175 0.70 -20.84 21.42
N GLY A 176 -0.52 -20.49 21.83
CA GLY A 176 -0.88 -20.25 23.23
C GLY A 176 -0.10 -19.09 23.86
N ILE A 177 0.30 -18.09 23.06
CA ILE A 177 1.11 -16.94 23.50
C ILE A 177 0.26 -15.66 23.59
N SER A 178 0.78 -14.64 24.26
CA SER A 178 0.11 -13.34 24.30
C SER A 178 0.03 -12.69 22.91
N GLN A 179 -0.99 -11.85 22.69
CA GLN A 179 -1.15 -11.10 21.43
C GLN A 179 0.11 -10.29 21.08
N TYR A 180 0.75 -9.68 22.08
CA TYR A 180 1.99 -8.92 21.88
C TYR A 180 3.12 -9.81 21.33
N GLN A 181 3.34 -10.98 21.93
CA GLN A 181 4.34 -11.95 21.47
C GLN A 181 4.02 -12.48 20.06
N GLY A 182 2.74 -12.76 19.77
CA GLY A 182 2.32 -13.19 18.45
C GLY A 182 2.58 -12.14 17.38
N VAL A 183 2.25 -10.88 17.65
CA VAL A 183 2.54 -9.76 16.73
C VAL A 183 4.05 -9.61 16.52
N MET A 184 4.88 -9.71 17.56
CA MET A 184 6.34 -9.65 17.42
C MET A 184 6.90 -10.80 16.57
N LEU A 185 6.40 -12.02 16.79
CA LEU A 185 6.82 -13.20 16.04
C LEU A 185 6.44 -13.08 14.56
N VAL A 186 5.21 -12.67 14.28
CA VAL A 186 4.74 -12.42 12.91
C VAL A 186 5.55 -11.30 12.26
N ALA A 187 5.87 -10.22 12.98
CA ALA A 187 6.71 -9.13 12.47
C ALA A 187 8.11 -9.60 12.10
N ALA A 188 8.73 -10.44 12.94
CA ALA A 188 10.04 -11.02 12.64
C ALA A 188 9.98 -11.91 11.40
N VAL A 189 8.95 -12.75 11.26
CA VAL A 189 8.77 -13.63 10.09
C VAL A 189 8.56 -12.81 8.81
N ILE A 190 7.64 -11.86 8.81
CA ILE A 190 7.38 -10.98 7.65
C ILE A 190 8.64 -10.19 7.28
N GLY A 191 9.38 -9.66 8.27
CA GLY A 191 10.62 -8.94 8.05
C GLY A 191 11.70 -9.82 7.41
N LEU A 192 11.92 -11.03 7.93
CA LEU A 192 12.91 -11.97 7.37
C LEU A 192 12.54 -12.43 5.97
N VAL A 193 11.26 -12.78 5.74
CA VAL A 193 10.77 -13.17 4.42
C VAL A 193 10.88 -12.00 3.43
N GLY A 194 10.49 -10.79 3.85
CA GLY A 194 10.61 -9.58 3.03
C GLY A 194 12.06 -9.24 2.66
N LEU A 195 13.00 -9.42 3.60
CA LEU A 195 14.43 -9.27 3.31
C LEU A 195 14.92 -10.30 2.29
N ALA A 196 14.57 -11.58 2.48
CA ALA A 196 14.92 -12.63 1.52
C ALA A 196 14.33 -12.35 0.13
N TYR A 197 13.07 -11.91 0.09
CA TYR A 197 12.36 -11.53 -1.12
C TYR A 197 13.11 -10.45 -1.90
N LEU A 198 13.56 -9.40 -1.20
CA LEU A 198 14.26 -8.28 -1.81
C LEU A 198 15.69 -8.65 -2.24
N LEU A 199 16.45 -9.34 -1.38
CA LEU A 199 17.85 -9.70 -1.65
C LEU A 199 17.99 -10.65 -2.83
N ILE A 200 17.06 -11.60 -2.99
CA ILE A 200 17.07 -12.54 -4.12
C ILE A 200 16.51 -11.87 -5.39
N GLY A 201 15.52 -10.98 -5.21
CA GLY A 201 14.72 -10.48 -6.31
C GLY A 201 15.20 -9.20 -6.97
N GLY A 202 15.75 -8.26 -6.19
CA GLY A 202 15.86 -6.86 -6.60
C GLY A 202 14.49 -6.20 -6.80
N MET A 203 14.50 -4.92 -7.18
CA MET A 203 13.28 -4.13 -7.39
C MET A 203 12.35 -4.74 -8.45
N GLY A 204 12.89 -5.38 -9.49
CA GLY A 204 12.07 -5.90 -10.59
C GLY A 204 11.05 -6.94 -10.13
N ILE A 205 11.44 -7.86 -9.24
CA ILE A 205 10.51 -8.86 -8.70
C ILE A 205 9.44 -8.19 -7.86
N SER A 206 9.81 -7.29 -6.95
CA SER A 206 8.84 -6.62 -6.10
C SER A 206 7.85 -5.80 -6.93
N ALA A 207 8.31 -5.03 -7.91
CA ALA A 207 7.43 -4.22 -8.75
C ALA A 207 6.41 -5.07 -9.54
N VAL A 208 6.83 -6.17 -10.15
CA VAL A 208 5.91 -7.07 -10.88
C VAL A 208 4.93 -7.75 -9.94
N SER A 209 5.38 -8.13 -8.74
CA SER A 209 4.52 -8.79 -7.75
C SER A 209 3.51 -7.83 -7.18
N ASP A 210 3.95 -6.62 -6.82
CA ASP A 210 3.11 -5.52 -6.38
C ASP A 210 2.01 -5.25 -7.41
N ALA A 211 2.33 -5.22 -8.71
CA ALA A 211 1.31 -4.97 -9.72
C ALA A 211 0.17 -6.01 -9.70
N ILE A 212 0.49 -7.27 -9.40
CA ILE A 212 -0.52 -8.34 -9.27
C ILE A 212 -1.29 -8.21 -7.96
N TYR A 213 -0.58 -8.00 -6.84
CA TYR A 213 -1.22 -7.78 -5.54
C TYR A 213 -2.13 -6.56 -5.55
N GLY A 214 -1.76 -5.50 -6.29
CA GLY A 214 -2.53 -4.26 -6.41
C GLY A 214 -3.90 -4.50 -7.03
N VAL A 215 -3.98 -5.34 -8.08
CA VAL A 215 -5.27 -5.75 -8.65
C VAL A 215 -6.09 -6.54 -7.65
N GLY A 216 -5.46 -7.48 -6.92
CA GLY A 216 -6.13 -8.24 -5.87
C GLY A 216 -6.68 -7.37 -4.75
N LEU A 217 -5.89 -6.39 -4.28
CA LEU A 217 -6.30 -5.43 -3.26
C LEU A 217 -7.39 -4.48 -3.76
N LEU A 218 -7.37 -4.06 -5.02
CA LEU A 218 -8.47 -3.27 -5.59
C LEU A 218 -9.78 -4.05 -5.59
N VAL A 219 -9.76 -5.28 -6.11
CA VAL A 219 -10.96 -6.13 -6.17
C VAL A 219 -11.46 -6.46 -4.77
N GLY A 220 -10.56 -6.90 -3.88
CA GLY A 220 -10.88 -7.22 -2.49
C GLY A 220 -11.36 -6.00 -1.71
N GLY A 221 -10.65 -4.89 -1.80
CA GLY A 221 -10.96 -3.63 -1.11
C GLY A 221 -12.29 -3.04 -1.54
N LEU A 222 -12.62 -3.04 -2.84
CA LEU A 222 -13.91 -2.57 -3.34
C LEU A 222 -15.06 -3.55 -3.03
N SER A 223 -14.78 -4.84 -2.87
CA SER A 223 -15.81 -5.82 -2.50
C SER A 223 -16.37 -5.56 -1.11
N ILE A 224 -15.55 -5.08 -0.15
CA ILE A 224 -15.96 -4.86 1.24
C ILE A 224 -17.14 -3.87 1.35
N PRO A 225 -17.08 -2.63 0.82
CA PRO A 225 -18.21 -1.71 0.92
C PRO A 225 -19.44 -2.21 0.14
N ILE A 226 -19.26 -2.89 -1.00
CA ILE A 226 -20.37 -3.46 -1.78
C ILE A 226 -21.11 -4.52 -0.95
N ILE A 227 -20.36 -5.45 -0.35
CA ILE A 227 -20.89 -6.48 0.54
C ILE A 227 -21.54 -5.85 1.77
N GLY A 228 -20.88 -4.87 2.39
CA GLY A 228 -21.40 -4.16 3.56
C GLY A 228 -22.76 -3.51 3.29
N LEU A 229 -22.90 -2.83 2.15
CA LEU A 229 -24.18 -2.24 1.73
C LEU A 229 -25.24 -3.30 1.41
N TYR A 230 -24.84 -4.40 0.76
CA TYR A 230 -25.75 -5.51 0.48
C TYR A 230 -26.32 -6.13 1.77
N VAL A 231 -25.47 -6.37 2.77
CA VAL A 231 -25.89 -6.90 4.09
C VAL A 231 -26.75 -5.88 4.82
N LEU A 232 -26.34 -4.61 4.85
CA LEU A 232 -27.09 -3.55 5.52
C LEU A 232 -28.48 -3.35 4.89
N GLY A 233 -28.59 -3.52 3.58
CA GLY A 233 -29.82 -3.38 2.83
C GLY A 233 -30.66 -4.64 2.70
N ASP A 234 -30.42 -5.65 3.54
CA ASP A 234 -31.17 -6.92 3.57
C ASP A 234 -31.22 -7.62 2.19
N GLY A 235 -30.11 -7.57 1.46
CA GLY A 235 -29.97 -8.13 0.11
C GLY A 235 -30.10 -7.12 -1.04
N SER A 236 -30.24 -5.83 -0.74
CA SER A 236 -30.30 -4.76 -1.74
C SER A 236 -29.28 -3.66 -1.44
N ILE A 237 -28.27 -3.49 -2.32
CA ILE A 237 -27.24 -2.44 -2.17
C ILE A 237 -27.88 -1.04 -2.12
N GLY A 238 -28.90 -0.78 -2.94
CA GLY A 238 -29.59 0.52 -2.99
C GLY A 238 -30.30 0.84 -1.68
N THR A 239 -30.95 -0.16 -1.07
CA THR A 239 -31.58 -0.01 0.25
C THR A 239 -30.53 0.21 1.34
N GLY A 240 -29.40 -0.48 1.27
CA GLY A 240 -28.27 -0.29 2.19
C GLY A 240 -27.71 1.12 2.13
N LEU A 241 -27.49 1.64 0.91
CA LEU A 241 -27.06 3.02 0.71
C LEU A 241 -28.08 4.03 1.24
N GLY A 242 -29.36 3.79 0.99
CA GLY A 242 -30.45 4.58 1.55
C GLY A 242 -30.39 4.65 3.08
N LYS A 243 -30.19 3.51 3.75
CA LYS A 243 -30.01 3.45 5.21
C LYS A 243 -28.82 4.28 5.69
N VAL A 244 -27.65 4.18 5.04
CA VAL A 244 -26.47 5.00 5.40
C VAL A 244 -26.80 6.49 5.32
N ILE A 245 -27.41 6.93 4.22
CA ILE A 245 -27.76 8.34 4.00
C ILE A 245 -28.76 8.83 5.06
N THR A 246 -29.74 8.01 5.45
CA THR A 246 -30.76 8.42 6.42
C THR A 246 -30.32 8.33 7.87
N THR A 247 -29.46 7.37 8.20
CA THR A 247 -29.10 7.05 9.59
C THR A 247 -27.80 7.69 10.05
N ALA A 248 -26.85 7.92 9.13
CA ALA A 248 -25.55 8.52 9.43
C ALA A 248 -25.08 9.49 8.33
N PRO A 249 -25.89 10.50 7.94
CA PRO A 249 -25.52 11.46 6.90
C PRO A 249 -24.22 12.22 7.20
N GLU A 250 -23.92 12.45 8.47
CA GLU A 250 -22.70 13.12 8.92
C GLU A 250 -21.43 12.35 8.55
N LYS A 251 -21.52 11.02 8.41
CA LYS A 251 -20.40 10.17 7.96
C LYS A 251 -20.07 10.39 6.49
N LEU A 252 -20.98 10.95 5.70
CA LEU A 252 -20.79 11.25 4.28
C LEU A 252 -20.30 12.68 4.04
N ASN A 253 -19.95 13.43 5.08
CA ASN A 253 -19.35 14.75 4.87
C ASN A 253 -17.89 14.63 4.46
N ALA A 254 -17.55 15.14 3.27
CA ALA A 254 -16.19 15.15 2.74
C ALA A 254 -15.34 16.34 3.23
N ILE A 255 -15.96 17.36 3.84
CA ILE A 255 -15.27 18.57 4.30
C ILE A 255 -15.28 18.58 5.83
N GLY A 256 -14.11 18.40 6.42
CA GLY A 256 -13.97 18.42 7.87
C GLY A 256 -14.13 19.81 8.46
N ALA A 257 -14.83 19.88 9.59
CA ALA A 257 -15.01 21.11 10.33
C ALA A 257 -13.65 21.68 10.79
N ILE A 258 -13.60 22.98 11.08
CA ILE A 258 -12.34 23.65 11.48
C ILE A 258 -11.69 23.05 12.73
N ASN A 259 -12.48 22.41 13.58
CA ASN A 259 -12.08 21.74 14.82
C ASN A 259 -12.04 20.21 14.68
N SER A 260 -12.08 19.66 13.46
CA SER A 260 -12.00 18.22 13.28
C SER A 260 -10.68 17.66 13.83
N THR A 261 -10.73 16.47 14.40
CA THR A 261 -9.55 15.75 14.89
C THR A 261 -8.85 14.95 13.79
N ALA A 262 -9.47 14.77 12.62
CA ALA A 262 -8.88 14.08 11.49
C ALA A 262 -8.34 15.05 10.42
N VAL A 263 -9.22 15.71 9.64
CA VAL A 263 -8.80 16.62 8.56
C VAL A 263 -9.61 17.91 8.57
N PRO A 264 -9.21 18.94 9.35
CA PRO A 264 -9.83 20.25 9.27
C PRO A 264 -9.67 20.87 7.88
N TRP A 265 -10.72 21.44 7.30
CA TRP A 265 -10.67 21.96 5.92
C TRP A 265 -9.55 22.98 5.65
N PRO A 266 -9.09 23.87 6.58
CA PRO A 266 -7.99 24.77 6.27
C PRO A 266 -6.66 24.04 6.02
N THR A 267 -6.50 22.84 6.60
CA THR A 267 -5.30 22.03 6.42
C THR A 267 -5.16 21.53 4.99
N LEU A 268 -6.25 21.45 4.22
CA LEU A 268 -6.22 21.01 2.82
C LEU A 268 -5.22 21.83 2.00
N MET A 269 -5.27 23.15 2.13
CA MET A 269 -4.41 24.07 1.38
C MET A 269 -3.12 24.42 2.13
N LEU A 270 -3.15 24.50 3.46
CA LEU A 270 -2.04 25.01 4.25
C LEU A 270 -1.01 23.94 4.63
N GLY A 271 -1.39 22.66 4.63
CA GLY A 271 -0.51 21.57 5.07
C GLY A 271 -0.57 20.34 4.17
N LEU A 272 -1.77 19.78 3.99
CA LEU A 272 -1.99 18.53 3.27
C LEU A 272 -1.51 18.59 1.81
N PHE A 273 -1.73 19.71 1.14
CA PHE A 273 -1.20 19.95 -0.21
C PHE A 273 0.32 19.80 -0.28
N PHE A 274 1.07 20.48 0.60
CA PHE A 274 2.53 20.38 0.63
C PHE A 274 3.01 19.01 1.09
N ASN A 275 2.29 18.39 2.02
CA ASN A 275 2.60 17.04 2.48
C ASN A 275 2.48 16.01 1.35
N THR A 276 1.37 16.02 0.60
CA THR A 276 1.17 15.12 -0.54
C THR A 276 2.16 15.41 -1.66
N LEU A 277 2.51 16.68 -1.91
CA LEU A 277 3.55 17.04 -2.87
C LEU A 277 4.89 16.43 -2.45
N PHE A 278 5.30 16.58 -1.20
CA PHE A 278 6.51 15.96 -0.68
C PHE A 278 6.44 14.43 -0.82
N TYR A 279 5.34 13.81 -0.38
CA TYR A 279 5.19 12.35 -0.39
C TYR A 279 5.26 11.77 -1.81
N TRP A 280 4.51 12.29 -2.78
CA TRP A 280 4.49 11.70 -4.12
C TRP A 280 5.72 12.06 -4.95
N ASN A 281 6.26 13.27 -4.81
CA ASN A 281 7.33 13.74 -5.68
C ASN A 281 8.73 13.48 -5.12
N THR A 282 8.87 13.26 -3.81
CA THR A 282 10.20 13.16 -3.16
C THR A 282 10.42 11.90 -2.31
N ASN A 283 9.42 11.03 -2.19
CA ASN A 283 9.58 9.75 -1.49
C ASN A 283 10.26 8.72 -2.40
N GLN A 284 11.45 8.26 -1.99
CA GLN A 284 12.27 7.35 -2.78
C GLN A 284 11.53 6.04 -3.12
N PHE A 285 10.73 5.50 -2.20
CA PHE A 285 10.00 4.24 -2.43
C PHE A 285 8.98 4.33 -3.58
N ILE A 286 8.43 5.53 -3.85
CA ILE A 286 7.46 5.78 -4.92
C ILE A 286 8.17 6.17 -6.21
N VAL A 287 8.99 7.22 -6.16
CA VAL A 287 9.64 7.78 -7.35
C VAL A 287 10.60 6.78 -8.00
N GLN A 288 11.26 5.92 -7.23
CA GLN A 288 12.18 4.93 -7.81
C GLN A 288 11.45 3.94 -8.73
N LYS A 289 10.20 3.58 -8.41
CA LYS A 289 9.36 2.71 -9.24
C LYS A 289 9.06 3.35 -10.60
N THR A 290 8.88 4.66 -10.65
CA THR A 290 8.60 5.40 -11.90
C THR A 290 9.87 5.61 -12.73
N MET A 291 11.01 5.83 -12.07
CA MET A 291 12.32 5.94 -12.73
C MET A 291 12.80 4.61 -13.35
N ALA A 292 12.28 3.47 -12.87
CA ALA A 292 12.54 2.14 -13.41
C ALA A 292 11.77 1.83 -14.73
N GLY A 293 11.01 2.79 -15.26
CA GLY A 293 10.31 2.65 -16.54
C GLY A 293 11.23 2.57 -17.74
N LYS A 294 10.80 1.83 -18.78
CA LYS A 294 11.52 1.66 -20.06
C LYS A 294 11.65 2.93 -20.90
N SER A 295 10.82 3.92 -20.64
CA SER A 295 10.89 5.24 -21.24
C SER A 295 10.16 6.25 -20.35
N LEU A 296 10.44 7.54 -20.55
CA LEU A 296 9.68 8.61 -19.89
C LEU A 296 8.17 8.45 -20.14
N ALA A 297 7.77 8.14 -21.37
CA ALA A 297 6.36 7.97 -21.72
C ALA A 297 5.68 6.84 -20.93
N GLU A 298 6.41 5.76 -20.63
CA GLU A 298 5.87 4.63 -19.87
C GLU A 298 5.85 4.90 -18.37
N GLY A 299 6.85 5.63 -17.86
CA GLY A 299 6.80 6.18 -16.51
C GLY A 299 5.61 7.12 -16.33
N GLN A 300 5.37 8.04 -17.27
CA GLN A 300 4.24 8.96 -17.23
C GLN A 300 2.89 8.23 -17.31
N LYS A 301 2.73 7.29 -18.25
CA LYS A 301 1.52 6.46 -18.36
C LYS A 301 1.27 5.57 -17.15
N GLY A 302 2.32 5.21 -16.41
CA GLY A 302 2.17 4.43 -15.18
C GLY A 302 1.79 5.30 -13.99
N VAL A 303 2.18 6.56 -13.99
CA VAL A 303 1.84 7.53 -12.94
C VAL A 303 0.42 8.08 -13.12
N ILE A 304 0.00 8.33 -14.37
CA ILE A 304 -1.35 8.82 -14.74
C ILE A 304 -2.34 7.66 -14.73
#